data_AF-A0A1Y6B8F4-F1
#
_entry.id   AF-A0A1Y6B8F4-F1
#
_cell.length_a   1.000
_cell.length_b   1.000
_cell.length_c   1.000
_cell.angle_alpha   90.00
_cell.angle_beta   90.00
_cell.angle_gamma   90.00
#
_symmetry.space_group_name_H-M   'P 1'
#
loop_
_entity.id
_entity.type
_entity.pdbx_description
1 polymer ?
#
loop_
_entity_poly.entity_id
_entity_poly.type
_entity_poly.pdbx_seq_one_letter_code
_entity_poly.pdbx_strand_id
1 'polypeptide(L)'
;MNAIWAESIRENSETSLDQLEKSIPLGFIELSAQEKEFLHSSKPNHQEVIDALWKYEGINVFLWVLGLTDSLSLPNKVCSVPELVSMLLDSQDQVMNGTMRSPADILDAIDFNRCLHWHVVEARSKQRPIPDELDEGVIMERSYAFNWLINYWGQDWDNTFVST
;
A
#
# COMPACT_ATOMS: atom_id res chain seq x y z
N MET A 1 -2.53 -7.29 -5.40
CA MET A 1 -2.88 -7.90 -6.71
C MET A 1 -3.58 -6.89 -7.61
N ASN A 2 -4.65 -6.26 -7.13
CA ASN A 2 -5.29 -5.08 -7.73
C ASN A 2 -4.31 -4.03 -8.31
N ALA A 3 -3.23 -3.71 -7.62
CA ALA A 3 -2.26 -2.71 -8.06
C ALA A 3 -1.52 -3.14 -9.34
N ILE A 4 -1.14 -4.43 -9.45
CA ILE A 4 -0.49 -5.00 -10.64
C ILE A 4 -1.47 -5.03 -11.82
N TRP A 5 -2.74 -5.38 -11.54
CA TRP A 5 -3.80 -5.32 -12.55
C TRP A 5 -4.03 -3.89 -13.05
N ALA A 6 -4.05 -2.92 -12.14
CA ALA A 6 -4.20 -1.50 -12.45
C ALA A 6 -3.06 -0.97 -13.32
N GLU A 7 -1.81 -1.39 -13.08
CA GLU A 7 -0.69 -1.09 -13.98
C GLU A 7 -0.89 -1.68 -15.36
N SER A 8 -1.35 -2.93 -15.44
CA SER A 8 -1.64 -3.60 -16.71
C SER A 8 -2.67 -2.83 -17.55
N ILE A 9 -3.69 -2.25 -16.89
CA ILE A 9 -4.73 -1.41 -17.51
C ILE A 9 -4.12 -0.07 -17.95
N ARG A 10 -3.32 0.58 -17.09
CA ARG A 10 -2.66 1.86 -17.37
C ARG A 10 -1.73 1.76 -18.57
N GLU A 11 -1.01 0.65 -18.70
CA GLU A 11 -0.06 0.38 -19.79
C GLU A 11 -0.73 -0.21 -21.03
N ASN A 12 -2.05 -0.44 -20.99
CA ASN A 12 -2.83 -1.07 -22.05
C ASN A 12 -2.21 -2.41 -22.52
N SER A 13 -1.73 -3.19 -21.55
CA SER A 13 -1.08 -4.48 -21.80
C SER A 13 -2.11 -5.55 -22.16
N GLU A 14 -1.72 -6.56 -22.96
CA GLU A 14 -2.57 -7.71 -23.29
C GLU A 14 -2.65 -8.76 -22.17
N THR A 15 -2.18 -8.44 -20.96
CA THR A 15 -2.12 -9.37 -19.84
C THR A 15 -3.54 -9.75 -19.41
N SER A 16 -3.83 -11.06 -19.32
CA SER A 16 -5.11 -11.53 -18.79
C SER A 16 -5.04 -11.80 -17.28
N LEU A 17 -6.19 -11.70 -16.59
CA LEU A 17 -6.30 -12.07 -15.18
C LEU A 17 -5.82 -13.52 -14.93
N ASP A 18 -6.16 -14.44 -15.83
CA ASP A 18 -5.73 -15.85 -15.75
C ASP A 18 -4.19 -16.01 -15.79
N GLN A 19 -3.48 -15.13 -16.49
CA GLN A 19 -2.01 -15.14 -16.52
C GLN A 19 -1.41 -14.57 -15.23
N LEU A 20 -2.03 -13.53 -14.67
CA LEU A 20 -1.63 -12.96 -13.38
C LEU A 20 -1.85 -13.95 -12.24
N GLU A 21 -2.97 -14.66 -12.23
CA GLU A 21 -3.28 -15.66 -11.20
C GLU A 21 -2.26 -16.80 -11.21
N LYS A 22 -1.85 -17.26 -12.40
CA LYS A 22 -0.79 -18.27 -12.52
C LYS A 22 0.58 -17.77 -12.05
N SER A 23 0.86 -16.49 -12.22
CA SER A 23 2.17 -15.91 -11.91
C SER A 23 2.31 -15.56 -10.43
N ILE A 24 1.22 -15.14 -9.79
CA ILE A 24 1.21 -14.68 -8.39
C ILE A 24 -0.01 -15.28 -7.68
N PRO A 25 -0.04 -16.61 -7.47
CA PRO A 25 -1.20 -17.29 -6.90
C PRO A 25 -1.54 -16.79 -5.49
N LEU A 26 -0.52 -16.44 -4.70
CA LEU A 26 -0.70 -15.90 -3.35
C LEU A 26 -1.52 -14.61 -3.34
N GLY A 27 -1.44 -13.80 -4.40
CA GLY A 27 -2.17 -12.53 -4.49
C GLY A 27 -3.67 -12.69 -4.78
N PHE A 28 -4.16 -13.91 -5.04
CA PHE A 28 -5.59 -14.19 -5.29
C PHE A 28 -6.28 -14.93 -4.13
N ILE A 29 -5.55 -15.30 -3.07
CA ILE A 29 -6.09 -16.14 -1.99
C ILE A 29 -7.14 -15.40 -1.15
N GLU A 30 -6.83 -14.18 -0.71
CA GLU A 30 -7.69 -13.38 0.18
C GLU A 30 -7.96 -12.00 -0.44
N LEU A 31 -8.62 -12.00 -1.60
CA LEU A 31 -9.07 -10.76 -2.22
C LEU A 31 -10.25 -10.16 -1.45
N SER A 32 -10.16 -8.87 -1.17
CA SER A 32 -11.23 -8.11 -0.55
C SER A 32 -12.46 -7.99 -1.46
N ALA A 33 -13.57 -7.49 -0.93
CA ALA A 33 -14.78 -7.31 -1.74
C ALA A 33 -14.56 -6.28 -2.84
N GLN A 34 -13.91 -5.16 -2.50
CA GLN A 34 -13.57 -4.10 -3.46
C GLN A 34 -12.56 -4.59 -4.50
N GLU A 35 -11.56 -5.39 -4.11
CA GLU A 35 -10.59 -5.93 -5.05
C GLU A 35 -11.22 -6.90 -6.04
N LYS A 36 -12.13 -7.77 -5.60
CA LYS A 36 -12.89 -8.66 -6.48
C LYS A 36 -13.71 -7.87 -7.50
N GLU A 37 -14.42 -6.84 -7.04
CA GLU A 37 -15.21 -5.98 -7.92
C GLU A 37 -14.34 -5.27 -8.96
N PHE A 38 -13.21 -4.72 -8.54
CA PHE A 38 -12.25 -4.05 -9.43
C PHE A 38 -11.67 -5.00 -10.49
N LEU A 39 -11.24 -6.20 -10.09
CA LEU A 39 -10.67 -7.19 -11.00
C LEU A 39 -11.69 -7.66 -12.05
N HIS A 40 -12.96 -7.82 -11.67
CA HIS A 40 -14.03 -8.24 -12.59
C HIS A 40 -14.71 -7.09 -13.33
N SER A 41 -14.32 -5.84 -13.07
CA SER A 41 -14.86 -4.68 -13.77
C SER A 41 -14.42 -4.69 -15.23
N SER A 42 -15.40 -4.65 -16.14
CA SER A 42 -15.13 -4.60 -17.59
C SER A 42 -14.50 -3.29 -18.06
N LYS A 43 -14.68 -2.20 -17.30
CA LYS A 43 -14.15 -0.86 -17.56
C LYS A 43 -14.00 -0.09 -16.24
N PRO A 44 -12.93 -0.32 -15.46
CA PRO A 44 -12.67 0.49 -14.29
C PRO A 44 -12.46 1.95 -14.71
N ASN A 45 -12.93 2.87 -13.87
CA ASN A 45 -12.74 4.29 -14.11
C ASN A 45 -11.30 4.72 -13.72
N HIS A 46 -10.88 5.89 -14.18
CA HIS A 46 -9.52 6.38 -13.96
C HIS A 46 -9.14 6.51 -12.48
N GLN A 47 -10.09 6.90 -11.62
CA GLN A 47 -9.84 7.03 -10.19
C GLN A 47 -9.67 5.65 -9.53
N GLU A 48 -10.48 4.66 -9.89
CA GLU A 48 -10.33 3.28 -9.38
C GLU A 48 -8.95 2.68 -9.71
N VAL A 49 -8.44 2.96 -10.92
CA VAL A 49 -7.08 2.56 -11.31
C VAL A 49 -6.04 3.26 -10.44
N ILE A 50 -6.18 4.56 -10.21
CA ILE A 50 -5.27 5.31 -9.34
C ILE A 50 -5.30 4.78 -7.90
N ASP A 51 -6.50 4.59 -7.34
CA ASP A 51 -6.68 4.12 -5.96
C ASP A 51 -6.09 2.71 -5.78
N ALA A 52 -6.22 1.84 -6.77
CA ALA A 52 -5.59 0.53 -6.78
C ALA A 52 -4.05 0.61 -6.84
N LEU A 53 -3.48 1.56 -7.60
CA LEU A 53 -2.03 1.77 -7.67
C LEU A 53 -1.45 2.27 -6.34
N TRP A 54 -2.17 3.13 -5.64
CA TRP A 54 -1.75 3.65 -4.34
C TRP A 54 -1.53 2.54 -3.29
N LYS A 55 -2.18 1.38 -3.44
CA LYS A 55 -1.99 0.22 -2.54
C LYS A 55 -0.58 -0.36 -2.55
N TYR A 56 0.26 -0.02 -3.51
CA TYR A 56 1.69 -0.38 -3.45
C TYR A 56 2.41 0.23 -2.24
N GLU A 57 2.00 1.41 -1.76
CA GLU A 57 2.57 1.97 -0.53
C GLU A 57 2.22 1.13 0.70
N GLY A 58 1.01 0.57 0.75
CA GLY A 58 0.64 -0.37 1.80
C GLY A 58 1.46 -1.67 1.74
N ILE A 59 1.67 -2.21 0.54
CA ILE A 59 2.55 -3.37 0.34
C ILE A 59 3.97 -3.08 0.80
N ASN A 60 4.50 -1.90 0.49
CA ASN A 60 5.82 -1.45 0.94
C ASN A 60 5.92 -1.45 2.48
N VAL A 61 4.88 -1.00 3.18
CA VAL A 61 4.79 -1.09 4.65
C VAL A 61 4.83 -2.53 5.13
N PHE A 62 4.08 -3.44 4.51
CA PHE A 62 4.08 -4.84 4.95
C PHE A 62 5.39 -5.57 4.69
N LEU A 63 6.03 -5.35 3.55
CA LEU A 63 7.37 -5.88 3.27
C LEU A 63 8.39 -5.35 4.27
N TRP A 64 8.29 -4.06 4.62
CA TRP A 64 9.08 -3.50 5.71
C TRP A 64 8.75 -4.25 7.01
N VAL A 65 7.50 -4.34 7.47
CA VAL A 65 7.14 -5.05 8.71
C VAL A 65 7.69 -6.47 8.78
N LEU A 66 7.76 -7.19 7.65
CA LEU A 66 8.33 -8.55 7.55
C LEU A 66 9.86 -8.60 7.51
N GLY A 67 10.54 -7.46 7.55
CA GLY A 67 12.00 -7.37 7.53
C GLY A 67 12.62 -7.54 6.14
N LEU A 68 11.83 -7.45 5.06
CA LEU A 68 12.32 -7.63 3.68
C LEU A 68 12.95 -6.37 3.08
N THR A 69 12.60 -5.20 3.61
CA THR A 69 13.26 -3.93 3.30
C THR A 69 13.82 -3.30 4.56
N ASP A 70 15.06 -2.82 4.57
CA ASP A 70 15.72 -2.32 5.79
C ASP A 70 15.02 -1.10 6.41
N SER A 71 14.47 -0.21 5.59
CA SER A 71 13.87 1.05 6.03
C SER A 71 12.73 1.50 5.12
N LEU A 72 11.73 2.18 5.68
CA LEU A 72 10.79 2.98 4.89
C LEU A 72 11.46 4.30 4.50
N SER A 73 11.51 4.58 3.20
CA SER A 73 11.96 5.88 2.69
C SER A 73 11.12 7.02 3.25
N LEU A 74 11.67 8.24 3.28
CA LEU A 74 10.84 9.43 3.49
C LEU A 74 9.69 9.43 2.48
N PRO A 75 8.47 9.84 2.88
CA PRO A 75 7.32 9.83 1.99
C PRO A 75 7.35 11.03 1.05
N ASN A 76 8.47 11.29 0.38
CA ASN A 76 8.62 12.33 -0.63
C ASN A 76 8.50 11.80 -2.06
N LYS A 77 8.39 10.47 -2.20
CA LYS A 77 8.36 9.75 -3.46
C LYS A 77 7.53 8.50 -3.25
N VAL A 78 6.76 8.14 -4.27
CA VAL A 78 6.14 6.82 -4.36
C VAL A 78 7.23 5.74 -4.43
N CYS A 79 6.91 4.56 -3.90
CA CYS A 79 7.74 3.38 -3.91
C CYS A 79 7.99 2.89 -5.34
N SER A 80 9.12 2.22 -5.53
CA SER A 80 9.47 1.59 -6.80
C SER A 80 8.65 0.32 -6.98
N VAL A 81 7.57 0.42 -7.76
CA VAL A 81 6.69 -0.72 -8.01
C VAL A 81 7.41 -1.93 -8.60
N PRO A 82 8.30 -1.80 -9.61
CA PRO A 82 9.02 -2.94 -10.15
C PRO A 82 9.89 -3.65 -9.10
N GLU A 83 10.53 -2.89 -8.21
CA GLU A 83 11.34 -3.44 -7.12
C GLU A 83 10.48 -4.18 -6.10
N LEU A 84 9.33 -3.62 -5.72
CA LEU A 84 8.38 -4.28 -4.81
C LEU A 84 7.85 -5.58 -5.38
N VAL A 85 7.48 -5.60 -6.67
CA VAL A 85 6.98 -6.80 -7.34
C VAL A 85 8.07 -7.87 -7.41
N SER A 86 9.30 -7.51 -7.78
CA SER A 86 10.44 -8.45 -7.77
C SER A 86 10.65 -9.03 -6.38
N MET A 87 10.68 -8.18 -5.34
CA MET A 87 10.89 -8.62 -3.96
C MET A 87 9.79 -9.56 -3.48
N LEU A 88 8.52 -9.27 -3.82
CA LEU A 88 7.38 -10.11 -3.48
C LEU A 88 7.47 -11.49 -4.14
N LEU A 89 7.89 -11.54 -5.41
CA LEU A 89 8.09 -12.78 -6.15
C LEU A 89 9.25 -13.60 -5.59
N ASP A 90 10.35 -12.95 -5.20
CA ASP A 90 11.55 -13.60 -4.70
C ASP A 90 11.42 -14.05 -3.23
N SER A 91 10.49 -13.46 -2.47
CA SER A 91 10.37 -13.64 -1.01
C SER A 91 9.06 -14.30 -0.56
N GLN A 92 8.44 -15.12 -1.42
CA GLN A 92 7.14 -15.74 -1.12
C GLN A 92 7.12 -16.53 0.20
N ASP A 93 8.18 -17.30 0.48
CA ASP A 93 8.28 -18.09 1.71
C ASP A 93 8.36 -17.21 2.96
N GLN A 94 9.08 -16.08 2.88
CA GLN A 94 9.22 -15.10 3.95
C GLN A 94 7.94 -14.28 4.13
N VAL A 95 7.17 -14.03 3.06
CA VAL A 95 5.85 -13.40 3.19
C VAL A 95 4.89 -14.30 3.94
N MET A 96 4.96 -15.62 3.70
CA MET A 96 4.06 -16.59 4.35
C MET A 96 4.50 -17.00 5.76
N ASN A 97 5.80 -17.10 6.01
CA ASN A 97 6.37 -17.68 7.24
C ASN A 97 7.34 -16.75 7.98
N GLY A 98 7.47 -15.50 7.53
CA GLY A 98 8.40 -14.53 8.09
C GLY A 98 8.01 -14.09 9.50
N THR A 99 9.00 -13.52 10.18
CA THR A 99 8.81 -12.91 11.49
C THR A 99 8.69 -11.41 11.33
N MET A 100 7.68 -10.82 11.96
CA MET A 100 7.55 -9.37 12.01
C MET A 100 8.72 -8.74 12.77
N ARG A 101 9.01 -7.48 12.43
CA ARG A 101 9.82 -6.58 13.24
C ARG A 101 9.29 -6.48 14.68
N SER A 102 10.15 -6.00 15.57
CA SER A 102 9.74 -5.83 16.96
C SER A 102 8.55 -4.86 17.06
N PRO A 103 7.64 -5.05 18.02
CA PRO A 103 6.55 -4.10 18.24
C PRO A 103 7.03 -2.66 18.48
N ALA A 104 8.23 -2.48 19.06
CA ALA A 104 8.82 -1.17 19.27
C ALA A 104 9.16 -0.49 17.92
N ASP A 105 9.83 -1.19 17.01
CA ASP A 105 10.18 -0.64 15.70
C ASP A 105 8.93 -0.26 14.90
N ILE A 106 7.89 -1.11 14.96
CA ILE A 106 6.62 -0.87 14.27
C ILE A 106 5.93 0.37 14.87
N LEU A 107 5.88 0.48 16.20
CA LEU A 107 5.28 1.65 16.86
C LEU A 107 6.03 2.94 16.58
N ASP A 108 7.36 2.92 16.51
CA ASP A 108 8.17 4.09 16.15
C ASP A 108 7.87 4.56 14.71
N ALA A 109 7.71 3.63 13.77
CA ALA A 109 7.34 3.97 12.39
C ALA A 109 5.91 4.52 12.29
N ILE A 110 4.97 3.98 13.07
CA ILE A 110 3.59 4.48 13.15
C ILE A 110 3.59 5.91 13.72
N ASP A 111 4.31 6.15 14.81
CA ASP A 111 4.38 7.47 15.43
C ASP A 111 5.01 8.49 14.49
N PHE A 112 6.10 8.12 13.82
CA PHE A 112 6.74 8.96 12.82
C PHE A 112 5.78 9.32 11.68
N ASN A 113 5.10 8.34 11.08
CA ASN A 113 4.15 8.59 9.98
C ASN A 113 2.98 9.48 10.46
N ARG A 114 2.52 9.27 11.69
CA ARG A 114 1.50 10.12 12.31
C ARG A 114 1.99 11.56 12.48
N CYS A 115 3.21 11.78 12.97
CA CYS A 115 3.77 13.13 13.07
C CYS A 115 3.81 13.84 11.71
N LEU A 116 4.18 13.13 10.64
CA LEU A 116 4.16 13.68 9.29
C LEU A 116 2.74 14.03 8.84
N HIS A 117 1.76 13.16 9.08
CA HIS A 117 0.36 13.43 8.80
C HIS A 117 -0.14 14.68 9.53
N TRP A 118 0.18 14.84 10.82
CA TRP A 118 -0.16 16.04 11.58
C TRP A 118 0.48 17.31 11.01
N HIS A 119 1.71 17.25 10.50
CA HIS A 119 2.35 18.38 9.82
C HIS A 119 1.62 18.77 8.55
N VAL A 120 1.18 17.81 7.75
CA VAL A 120 0.39 18.04 6.53
C VAL A 120 -0.97 18.67 6.88
N VAL A 121 -1.68 18.11 7.86
CA VAL A 121 -2.96 18.63 8.35
C VAL A 121 -2.81 20.06 8.88
N GLU A 122 -1.75 20.34 9.64
CA GLU A 122 -1.48 21.68 10.17
C GLU A 122 -1.19 22.68 9.04
N ALA A 123 -0.36 22.30 8.06
CA ALA A 123 -0.06 23.14 6.90
C ALA A 123 -1.34 23.51 6.14
N ARG A 124 -2.20 22.52 5.86
CA ARG A 124 -3.52 22.72 5.25
C ARG A 124 -4.41 23.65 6.08
N SER A 125 -4.53 23.38 7.39
CA SER A 125 -5.35 24.18 8.31
C SER A 125 -4.91 25.65 8.35
N LYS A 126 -3.60 25.90 8.26
CA LYS A 126 -3.00 27.24 8.25
C LYS A 126 -2.84 27.83 6.84
N GLN A 127 -3.35 27.17 5.80
CA GLN A 127 -3.19 27.58 4.39
C GLN A 127 -1.72 27.83 3.99
N ARG A 128 -0.81 27.00 4.51
CA ARG A 128 0.61 27.01 4.17
C ARG A 128 0.89 25.92 3.14
N PRO A 129 1.94 26.09 2.30
CA PRO A 129 2.37 25.01 1.43
C PRO A 129 2.80 23.81 2.28
N ILE A 130 2.42 22.61 1.81
CA ILE A 130 3.01 21.36 2.29
C ILE A 130 4.48 21.36 1.84
N PRO A 131 5.45 20.99 2.70
CA PRO A 131 6.85 20.87 2.30
C PRO A 131 7.01 19.94 1.09
N ASP A 132 7.86 20.31 0.13
CA ASP A 132 8.12 19.53 -1.09
C ASP A 132 8.69 18.13 -0.78
N GLU A 133 9.22 17.95 0.43
CA GLU A 133 9.71 16.67 0.95
C GLU A 133 8.60 15.77 1.51
N LEU A 134 7.33 16.12 1.37
CA LEU A 134 6.19 15.33 1.83
C LEU A 134 5.14 15.16 0.73
N ASP A 135 4.80 13.92 0.44
CA ASP A 135 3.68 13.51 -0.39
C ASP A 135 2.56 13.02 0.53
N GLU A 136 1.44 13.77 0.54
CA GLU A 136 0.29 13.44 1.37
C GLU A 136 -0.31 12.08 1.00
N GLY A 137 -0.36 11.72 -0.28
CA GLY A 137 -0.89 10.43 -0.72
C GLY A 137 -0.10 9.26 -0.14
N VAL A 138 1.23 9.35 -0.18
CA VAL A 138 2.10 8.34 0.43
C VAL A 138 1.86 8.23 1.95
N ILE A 139 1.79 9.36 2.65
CA ILE A 139 1.54 9.39 4.10
C ILE A 139 0.19 8.73 4.44
N MET A 140 -0.84 9.00 3.64
CA MET A 140 -2.19 8.46 3.84
C MET A 140 -2.25 6.96 3.61
N GLU A 141 -1.68 6.43 2.53
CA GLU A 141 -1.67 4.99 2.28
C GLU A 141 -0.86 4.21 3.31
N ARG A 142 0.26 4.78 3.77
CA ARG A 142 1.02 4.19 4.88
C ARG A 142 0.22 4.19 6.18
N SER A 143 -0.51 5.28 6.46
CA SER A 143 -1.38 5.36 7.64
C SER A 143 -2.47 4.29 7.61
N TYR A 144 -3.07 4.07 6.45
CA TYR A 144 -4.07 3.03 6.24
C TYR A 144 -3.49 1.63 6.50
N ALA A 145 -2.34 1.30 5.93
CA ALA A 145 -1.67 0.01 6.16
C ALA A 145 -1.30 -0.20 7.64
N PHE A 146 -0.77 0.83 8.31
CA PHE A 146 -0.45 0.77 9.73
C PHE A 146 -1.67 0.61 10.62
N ASN A 147 -2.75 1.34 10.34
CA ASN A 147 -4.00 1.24 11.11
C ASN A 147 -4.58 -0.16 11.02
N TRP A 148 -4.59 -0.75 9.82
CA TRP A 148 -5.00 -2.13 9.63
C TRP A 148 -4.10 -3.12 10.40
N LEU A 149 -2.77 -2.95 10.30
CA LEU A 149 -1.79 -3.83 10.97
C LEU A 149 -2.01 -3.92 12.48
N ILE A 150 -2.32 -2.80 13.14
CA ILE A 150 -2.54 -2.76 14.60
C ILE A 150 -3.99 -3.04 14.99
N ASN A 151 -4.84 -3.43 14.02
CA ASN A 151 -6.27 -3.62 14.20
C ASN A 151 -6.94 -2.39 14.83
N TYR A 152 -6.55 -1.20 14.37
CA TYR A 152 -7.09 0.06 14.88
C TYR A 152 -8.61 0.07 14.66
N TRP A 153 -9.35 0.12 15.77
CA TRP A 153 -10.82 0.12 15.78
C TRP A 153 -11.49 -1.14 15.23
N GLY A 154 -10.77 -2.25 15.06
CA GLY A 154 -11.37 -3.50 14.61
C GLY A 154 -11.86 -3.47 13.15
N GLN A 155 -11.25 -2.63 12.32
CA GLN A 155 -11.72 -2.38 10.96
C GLN A 155 -11.12 -3.40 9.98
N ASP A 156 -11.95 -3.84 9.04
CA ASP A 156 -11.49 -4.65 7.91
C ASP A 156 -10.64 -3.80 6.95
N TRP A 157 -9.84 -4.46 6.11
CA TRP A 157 -9.00 -3.81 5.10
C TRP A 157 -9.79 -2.75 4.33
N ASP A 158 -10.85 -3.14 3.62
CA ASP A 158 -11.71 -2.26 2.81
C ASP A 158 -12.33 -1.07 3.55
N ASN A 159 -12.37 -1.09 4.89
CA ASN A 159 -13.05 -0.10 5.74
C ASN A 159 -12.10 0.63 6.71
N THR A 160 -10.78 0.49 6.54
CA THR A 160 -9.82 1.11 7.44
C THR A 160 -9.84 2.63 7.28
N PHE A 161 -10.07 3.33 8.38
CA PHE A 161 -10.19 4.78 8.41
C PHE A 161 -8.84 5.44 8.69
N VAL A 162 -8.58 6.54 8.00
CA VAL A 162 -7.52 7.49 8.34
C VAL A 162 -8.19 8.82 8.58
N SER A 163 -7.85 9.50 9.68
CA SER A 163 -8.37 10.85 9.94
C SER A 163 -7.95 11.80 8.81
N THR A 164 -8.91 12.57 8.30
CA THR A 164 -8.72 13.56 7.23
C THR A 164 -8.43 14.96 7.76
#